data_AF-A0A954NVP9-F1
#
_entry.id   AF-A0A954NVP9-F1
#
_cell.length_a   1.000
_cell.length_b   1.000
_cell.length_c   1.000
_cell.angle_alpha   90.00
_cell.angle_beta   90.00
_cell.angle_gamma   90.00
#
_symmetry.space_group_name_H-M   'P 1'
#
loop_
_entity.id
_entity.type
_entity.pdbx_description
1 polymer ?
#
loop_
_entity_poly.entity_id
_entity_poly.type
_entity_poly.pdbx_seq_one_letter_code
_entity_poly.pdbx_strand_id
1 'polypeptide(L)'
;MRAYLAILKDSWREAAASMVLWLALGGILLLLLALVPIGLMTAENTELRHQELVDTDGMLKALYENRADPKTPEGHIWSLLTAEQQEQLTAFLTPDRDDDGRRGRPGRGKRSTVVDMINELLKKNEFYDPVAFEKVELDAELRIPNADSLTASELSNRNLRRLEQVFASSISVSERSSLSLTYAGFDLTGPLPILPS
;
A
#
# COMPACT_ATOMS: atom_id res chain seq x y z
N MET A 1 -0.82 -4.72 -70.26
CA MET A 1 -0.87 -4.17 -68.88
C MET A 1 -2.28 -4.07 -68.29
N ARG A 2 -3.34 -3.76 -69.06
CA ARG A 2 -4.73 -3.71 -68.57
C ARG A 2 -5.25 -5.03 -67.97
N ALA A 3 -4.84 -6.17 -68.55
CA ALA A 3 -5.21 -7.50 -68.05
C ALA A 3 -4.64 -7.80 -66.65
N TYR A 4 -3.40 -7.38 -66.37
CA TYR A 4 -2.79 -7.53 -65.05
C TYR A 4 -3.46 -6.66 -63.98
N LEU A 5 -3.85 -5.43 -64.33
CA LEU A 5 -4.62 -4.55 -63.43
C LEU A 5 -6.04 -5.09 -63.17
N ALA A 6 -6.64 -5.78 -64.15
CA ALA A 6 -7.93 -6.43 -63.98
C ALA A 6 -7.84 -7.63 -63.02
N ILE A 7 -6.83 -8.48 -63.16
CA ILE A 7 -6.57 -9.59 -62.22
C ILE A 7 -6.30 -9.05 -60.83
N LEU A 8 -5.48 -7.99 -60.69
CA LEU A 8 -5.19 -7.41 -59.39
C LEU A 8 -6.45 -6.80 -58.74
N LYS A 9 -7.29 -6.11 -59.51
CA LYS A 9 -8.56 -5.53 -59.04
C LYS A 9 -9.58 -6.60 -58.68
N ASP A 10 -9.63 -7.71 -59.41
CA ASP A 10 -10.53 -8.82 -59.14
C ASP A 10 -10.08 -9.61 -57.90
N SER A 11 -8.78 -9.89 -57.78
CA SER A 11 -8.20 -10.47 -56.57
C SER A 11 -8.32 -9.57 -55.35
N TRP A 12 -8.29 -8.24 -55.49
CA TRP A 12 -8.57 -7.30 -54.38
C TRP A 12 -10.04 -7.31 -53.99
N ARG A 13 -10.95 -7.50 -54.95
CA ARG A 13 -12.39 -7.63 -54.71
C ARG A 13 -12.75 -8.97 -54.08
N GLU A 14 -12.11 -10.06 -54.49
CA GLU A 14 -12.23 -11.38 -53.85
C GLU A 14 -11.55 -11.42 -52.48
N ALA A 15 -10.41 -10.76 -52.31
CA ALA A 15 -9.77 -10.58 -51.01
C ALA A 15 -10.58 -9.66 -50.08
N ALA A 16 -11.28 -8.66 -50.61
CA ALA A 16 -12.24 -7.84 -49.87
C ALA A 16 -13.56 -8.60 -49.58
N ALA A 17 -13.90 -9.60 -50.40
CA ALA A 17 -15.03 -10.52 -50.19
C ALA A 17 -14.70 -11.66 -49.21
N SER A 18 -13.45 -11.76 -48.76
CA SER A 18 -13.06 -12.61 -47.64
C SER A 18 -13.69 -12.06 -46.36
N MET A 19 -14.92 -12.48 -46.08
CA MET A 19 -15.60 -12.30 -44.79
C MET A 19 -14.68 -12.74 -43.64
N VAL A 20 -13.79 -13.69 -43.89
CA VAL A 20 -12.75 -14.16 -42.97
C VAL A 20 -11.75 -13.04 -42.63
N LEU A 21 -11.28 -12.25 -43.61
CA LEU A 21 -10.39 -11.12 -43.35
C LEU A 21 -11.09 -10.04 -42.52
N TRP A 22 -12.35 -9.73 -42.82
CA TRP A 22 -13.13 -8.75 -42.05
C TRP A 22 -13.45 -9.25 -40.63
N LEU A 23 -13.76 -10.54 -40.45
CA LEU A 23 -13.94 -11.14 -39.14
C LEU A 23 -12.64 -11.15 -38.34
N ALA A 24 -11.51 -11.49 -38.97
CA ALA A 24 -10.20 -11.45 -38.34
C ALA A 24 -9.81 -10.01 -37.95
N LEU A 25 -10.00 -9.05 -38.85
CA LEU A 25 -9.73 -7.63 -38.59
C LEU A 25 -10.65 -7.08 -37.48
N GLY A 26 -11.94 -7.40 -37.52
CA GLY A 26 -12.90 -7.04 -36.48
C GLY A 26 -12.56 -7.66 -35.13
N GLY A 27 -12.12 -8.93 -35.12
CA GLY A 27 -11.65 -9.61 -33.92
C GLY A 27 -10.40 -8.96 -33.32
N ILE A 28 -9.42 -8.61 -34.16
CA ILE A 28 -8.21 -7.89 -33.73
C ILE A 28 -8.58 -6.50 -33.20
N LEU A 29 -9.48 -5.77 -33.88
CA LEU A 29 -9.91 -4.45 -33.44
C LEU A 29 -10.64 -4.51 -32.09
N LEU A 30 -11.52 -5.50 -31.90
CA LEU A 30 -12.22 -5.70 -30.63
C LEU A 30 -11.24 -6.06 -29.51
N LEU A 31 -10.28 -6.95 -29.78
CA LEU A 31 -9.21 -7.28 -28.84
C LEU A 31 -8.40 -6.05 -28.44
N LEU A 32 -8.00 -5.23 -29.42
CA LEU A 32 -7.28 -3.98 -29.15
C LEU A 32 -8.13 -3.01 -28.34
N LEU A 33 -9.41 -2.85 -28.67
CA LEU A 33 -10.33 -2.00 -27.91
C LEU A 33 -10.49 -2.48 -26.45
N ALA A 34 -10.49 -3.78 -26.22
CA ALA A 34 -10.53 -4.36 -24.87
C ALA A 34 -9.23 -4.15 -24.08
N LEU A 35 -8.09 -3.99 -24.76
CA LEU A 35 -6.78 -3.74 -24.14
C LEU A 35 -6.53 -2.25 -23.86
N VAL A 36 -7.09 -1.34 -24.66
CA VAL A 36 -6.99 0.13 -24.46
C VAL A 36 -7.24 0.58 -23.01
N PRO A 37 -8.28 0.10 -22.30
CA PRO A 37 -8.54 0.53 -20.94
C PRO A 37 -7.58 -0.04 -19.87
N ILE A 38 -6.63 -0.90 -20.23
CA ILE A 38 -5.64 -1.44 -19.27
C ILE A 38 -4.52 -0.42 -19.07
N GLY A 39 -4.33 0.01 -17.82
CA GLY A 39 -3.27 0.93 -17.43
C GLY A 39 -2.54 0.47 -16.17
N LEU A 40 -1.30 0.93 -16.02
CA LEU A 40 -0.57 0.87 -14.76
C LEU A 40 -0.52 2.29 -14.17
N MET A 41 -1.00 2.43 -12.94
CA MET A 41 -0.94 3.68 -12.19
C MET A 41 0.05 3.50 -11.04
N THR A 42 0.83 4.54 -10.75
CA THR A 42 1.63 4.61 -9.52
C THR A 42 0.74 5.16 -8.41
N ALA A 43 0.43 4.33 -7.42
CA ALA A 43 -0.27 4.73 -6.22
C ALA A 43 0.74 5.01 -5.09
N GLU A 44 0.49 6.05 -4.30
CA GLU A 44 1.29 6.31 -3.11
C GLU A 44 1.00 5.26 -2.03
N ASN A 45 2.02 4.87 -1.26
CA ASN A 45 1.81 3.92 -0.17
C ASN A 45 1.03 4.59 0.96
N THR A 46 -0.14 4.05 1.27
CA THR A 46 -1.03 4.52 2.34
C THR A 46 -1.03 3.60 3.55
N GLU A 47 -0.49 2.39 3.42
CA GLU A 47 -0.50 1.34 4.43
C GLU A 47 0.91 0.81 4.67
N LEU A 48 1.21 0.52 5.93
CA LEU A 48 2.40 -0.21 6.32
C LEU A 48 2.22 -1.67 5.92
N ARG A 49 3.17 -2.21 5.14
CA ARG A 49 3.14 -3.63 4.77
C ARG A 49 3.75 -4.45 5.89
N HIS A 50 3.27 -5.69 5.99
CA HIS A 50 3.81 -6.68 6.89
C HIS A 50 5.33 -6.75 6.81
N GLN A 51 5.89 -6.73 5.61
CA GLN A 51 7.32 -6.91 5.33
C GLN A 51 8.20 -5.71 5.72
N GLU A 52 7.61 -4.53 5.90
CA GLU A 52 8.31 -3.28 6.19
C GLU A 52 8.57 -3.10 7.69
N LEU A 53 7.86 -3.83 8.56
CA LEU A 53 8.13 -3.84 10.00
C LEU A 53 9.29 -4.79 10.35
N VAL A 54 10.53 -4.30 10.29
CA VAL A 54 11.74 -5.10 10.49
C VAL A 54 11.88 -5.61 11.93
N ASP A 55 11.70 -4.70 12.91
CA ASP A 55 11.85 -5.00 14.34
C ASP A 55 10.54 -4.73 15.10
N THR A 56 9.68 -5.74 15.12
CA THR A 56 8.40 -5.69 15.85
C THR A 56 8.62 -5.57 17.37
N ASP A 57 9.64 -6.25 17.91
CA ASP A 57 9.85 -6.28 19.36
C ASP A 57 10.42 -4.96 19.88
N GLY A 58 11.36 -4.36 19.14
CA GLY A 58 11.90 -3.04 19.44
C GLY A 58 10.83 -1.94 19.39
N MET A 59 9.95 -1.97 18.38
CA MET A 59 8.84 -1.02 18.28
C MET A 59 7.87 -1.16 19.45
N LEU A 60 7.44 -2.38 19.77
CA LEU A 60 6.53 -2.62 20.89
C LEU A 60 7.14 -2.24 22.23
N LYS A 61 8.44 -2.49 22.42
CA LYS A 61 9.15 -2.09 23.61
C LYS A 61 9.22 -0.56 23.74
N ALA A 62 9.54 0.16 22.66
CA ALA A 62 9.57 1.61 22.66
C ALA A 62 8.19 2.23 22.98
N LEU A 63 7.12 1.68 22.40
CA LEU A 63 5.74 2.05 22.71
C LEU A 63 5.40 1.80 24.19
N TYR A 64 5.78 0.65 24.73
CA TYR A 64 5.50 0.30 26.10
C TYR A 64 6.30 1.12 27.11
N GLU A 65 7.58 1.38 26.86
CA GLU A 65 8.45 2.16 27.75
C GLU A 65 8.00 3.61 27.86
N ASN A 66 7.56 4.21 26.75
CA ASN A 66 7.14 5.61 26.69
C ASN A 66 5.63 5.83 26.90
N ARG A 67 4.86 4.78 27.21
CA ARG A 67 3.39 4.83 27.42
C ARG A 67 2.92 5.88 28.44
N ALA A 68 3.79 6.24 29.39
CA ALA A 68 3.47 7.15 30.48
C ALA A 68 3.68 8.63 30.11
N ASP A 69 4.37 8.92 29.01
CA ASP A 69 4.63 10.30 28.55
C ASP A 69 3.91 10.58 27.22
N PRO A 70 2.71 11.18 27.25
CA PRO A 70 1.98 11.56 26.04
C PRO A 70 2.70 12.60 25.18
N LYS A 71 3.76 13.25 25.68
CA LYS A 71 4.56 14.22 24.92
C LYS A 71 5.64 13.56 24.07
N THR A 72 5.70 12.25 24.08
CA THR A 72 6.52 11.46 23.14
C THR A 72 5.63 10.91 22.04
N PRO A 73 6.13 10.78 20.80
CA PRO A 73 5.31 10.25 19.71
C PRO A 73 4.87 8.81 20.01
N GLU A 74 5.70 8.00 20.69
CA GLU A 74 5.38 6.64 21.07
C GLU A 74 4.27 6.59 22.14
N GLY A 75 4.35 7.45 23.15
CA GLY A 75 3.32 7.57 24.19
C GLY A 75 2.00 8.11 23.65
N HIS A 76 2.03 9.06 22.71
CA HIS A 76 0.85 9.55 22.01
C HIS A 76 0.18 8.44 21.20
N ILE A 77 0.95 7.71 20.39
CA ILE A 77 0.44 6.56 19.60
C ILE A 77 -0.17 5.50 20.54
N TRP A 78 0.46 5.22 21.68
CA TRP A 78 -0.07 4.30 22.68
C TRP A 78 -1.42 4.74 23.24
N SER A 79 -1.60 6.06 23.47
CA SER A 79 -2.84 6.63 24.00
C SER A 79 -4.03 6.54 23.03
N LEU A 80 -3.76 6.44 21.72
CA LEU A 80 -4.79 6.31 20.68
C LEU A 80 -5.30 4.88 20.50
N LEU A 81 -4.61 3.89 21.09
CA LEU A 81 -5.02 2.49 21.10
C LEU A 81 -6.17 2.26 22.08
N THR A 82 -7.06 1.33 21.74
CA THR A 82 -8.10 0.88 22.69
C THR A 82 -7.50 0.07 23.83
N ALA A 83 -8.22 -0.03 24.95
CA ALA A 83 -7.77 -0.84 26.10
C ALA A 83 -7.49 -2.31 25.70
N GLU A 84 -8.31 -2.87 24.81
CA GLU A 84 -8.13 -4.22 24.27
C GLU A 84 -6.85 -4.34 23.43
N GLN A 85 -6.57 -3.35 22.57
CA GLN A 85 -5.33 -3.32 21.78
C GLN A 85 -4.09 -3.19 22.67
N GLN A 86 -4.15 -2.33 23.70
CA GLN A 86 -3.06 -2.19 24.66
C GLN A 86 -2.78 -3.50 25.40
N GLU A 87 -3.82 -4.20 25.85
CA GLU A 87 -3.69 -5.51 26.49
C GLU A 87 -3.03 -6.53 25.55
N GLN A 88 -3.48 -6.62 24.29
CA GLN A 88 -2.89 -7.50 23.28
C GLN A 88 -1.40 -7.19 23.04
N LEU A 89 -1.03 -5.91 22.94
CA LEU A 89 0.38 -5.51 22.78
C LEU A 89 1.22 -5.85 24.01
N THR A 90 0.68 -5.72 25.23
CA THR A 90 1.39 -6.13 26.45
C THR A 90 1.55 -7.65 26.57
N ALA A 91 0.55 -8.42 26.13
CA ALA A 91 0.64 -9.88 26.07
C ALA A 91 1.80 -10.30 25.14
N PHE A 92 1.99 -9.61 24.02
CA PHE A 92 3.09 -9.87 23.10
C PHE A 92 4.50 -9.54 23.66
N LEU A 93 4.59 -8.69 24.69
CA LEU A 93 5.86 -8.37 25.37
C LEU A 93 6.17 -9.34 26.51
N THR A 94 5.17 -10.05 27.01
CA THR A 94 5.37 -11.09 28.02
C THR A 94 5.86 -12.35 27.30
N PRO A 95 7.06 -12.87 27.62
CA PRO A 95 7.47 -14.16 27.07
C PRO A 95 6.54 -15.22 27.64
N ASP A 96 5.63 -15.71 26.82
CA ASP A 96 4.79 -16.85 27.19
C ASP A 96 5.74 -18.02 27.45
N ARG A 97 5.74 -18.51 28.69
CA ARG A 97 6.62 -19.60 29.14
C ARG A 97 6.18 -20.98 28.64
N ASP A 98 5.04 -21.03 27.94
CA ASP A 98 4.42 -22.27 27.50
C ASP A 98 4.32 -22.32 25.96
N ASP A 99 5.47 -22.31 25.26
CA ASP A 99 5.53 -22.79 23.87
C ASP A 99 5.48 -24.33 23.88
N ASP A 100 4.27 -24.81 24.13
CA ASP A 100 3.92 -26.22 24.22
C ASP A 100 3.83 -26.84 22.82
N GLY A 101 4.97 -26.93 22.12
CA GLY A 101 5.28 -27.88 21.05
C GLY A 101 4.34 -28.00 19.83
N ARG A 102 3.31 -27.16 19.68
CA ARG A 102 2.29 -27.27 18.62
C ARG A 102 2.52 -26.23 17.52
N ARG A 103 3.37 -26.64 16.58
CA ARG A 103 3.36 -26.29 15.13
C ARG A 103 2.52 -25.05 14.76
N GLY A 104 3.11 -23.87 14.92
CA GLY A 104 2.66 -22.63 14.29
C GLY A 104 3.68 -21.55 14.55
N ARG A 105 4.32 -21.02 13.50
CA ARG A 105 5.42 -20.04 13.58
C ARG A 105 5.00 -18.83 14.45
N PRO A 106 5.49 -18.68 15.70
CA PRO A 106 4.92 -17.74 16.68
C PRO A 106 4.99 -16.26 16.26
N GLY A 107 5.97 -15.89 15.44
CA GLY A 107 6.22 -14.49 15.07
C GLY A 107 5.34 -13.91 13.96
N ARG A 108 4.67 -14.74 13.13
CA ARG A 108 3.97 -14.22 11.94
C ARG A 108 2.65 -13.55 12.29
N GLY A 109 1.90 -14.12 13.25
CA GLY A 109 0.63 -13.57 13.73
C GLY A 109 0.80 -12.27 14.52
N LYS A 110 1.79 -12.23 15.41
CA LYS A 110 2.13 -11.01 16.17
C LYS A 110 2.40 -9.82 15.24
N ARG A 111 3.25 -10.04 14.22
CA ARG A 111 3.62 -9.00 13.26
C ARG A 111 2.44 -8.53 12.42
N SER A 112 1.57 -9.43 11.95
CA SER A 112 0.37 -9.03 11.20
C SER A 112 -0.59 -8.21 12.04
N THR A 113 -0.87 -8.67 13.26
CA THR A 113 -1.77 -7.96 14.17
C THR A 113 -1.29 -6.55 14.49
N VAL A 114 0.02 -6.37 14.75
CA VAL A 114 0.60 -5.05 15.00
C VAL A 114 0.46 -4.14 13.78
N VAL A 115 0.74 -4.66 12.58
CA VAL A 115 0.65 -3.90 11.33
C VAL A 115 -0.79 -3.47 11.04
N ASP A 116 -1.76 -4.38 11.22
CA ASP A 116 -3.17 -4.08 11.02
C ASP A 116 -3.66 -2.99 11.99
N MET A 117 -3.25 -3.06 13.27
CA MET A 117 -3.56 -2.03 14.27
C MET A 117 -2.98 -0.66 13.89
N ILE A 118 -1.73 -0.63 13.44
CA ILE A 118 -1.08 0.62 13.00
C ILE A 118 -1.81 1.18 11.79
N ASN A 119 -2.16 0.36 10.80
CA ASN A 119 -2.87 0.81 9.59
C ASN A 119 -4.23 1.43 9.91
N GLU A 120 -4.93 0.94 10.93
CA GLU A 120 -6.15 1.57 11.43
C GLU A 120 -5.89 2.93 12.12
N LEU A 121 -4.78 3.06 12.84
CA LEU A 121 -4.38 4.36 13.43
C LEU A 121 -3.96 5.38 12.37
N LEU A 122 -3.32 4.95 11.28
CA LEU A 122 -2.88 5.83 10.19
C LEU A 122 -4.06 6.55 9.52
N LYS A 123 -5.28 6.02 9.60
CA LYS A 123 -6.51 6.63 9.07
C LYS A 123 -7.08 7.73 9.96
N LYS A 124 -6.58 7.88 11.21
CA LYS A 124 -7.09 8.86 12.18
C LYS A 124 -6.34 10.20 12.04
N ASN A 125 -7.10 11.30 12.08
CA ASN A 125 -6.52 12.65 12.14
C ASN A 125 -5.72 12.89 13.42
N GLU A 126 -6.16 12.29 14.53
CA GLU A 126 -5.56 12.40 15.86
C GLU A 126 -4.16 11.76 15.96
N PHE A 127 -3.73 11.01 14.93
CA PHE A 127 -2.42 10.38 14.89
C PHE A 127 -1.27 11.38 15.08
N TYR A 128 -1.41 12.59 14.54
CA TYR A 128 -0.40 13.63 14.65
C TYR A 128 -0.76 14.67 15.70
N ASP A 129 0.05 14.75 16.75
CA ASP A 129 0.06 15.86 17.70
C ASP A 129 1.37 16.66 17.55
N PRO A 130 1.30 17.97 17.20
CA PRO A 130 2.49 18.83 17.11
C PRO A 130 3.36 18.84 18.37
N VAL A 131 2.77 18.66 19.55
CA VAL A 131 3.51 18.66 20.82
C VAL A 131 4.27 17.36 21.01
N ALA A 132 3.64 16.23 20.71
CA ALA A 132 4.28 14.91 20.84
C ALA A 132 5.42 14.72 19.82
N PHE A 133 5.29 15.30 18.62
CA PHE A 133 6.25 15.17 17.54
C PHE A 133 7.30 16.31 17.49
N GLU A 134 7.31 17.23 18.46
CA GLU A 134 8.19 18.40 18.47
C GLU A 134 9.69 18.02 18.46
N LYS A 135 10.05 16.98 19.20
CA LYS A 135 11.45 16.52 19.36
C LYS A 135 11.93 15.60 18.24
N VAL A 136 11.05 15.20 17.33
CA VAL A 136 11.38 14.29 16.23
C VAL A 136 11.94 15.10 15.06
N GLU A 137 12.99 14.58 14.42
CA GLU A 137 13.53 15.13 13.18
C GLU A 137 12.55 14.85 12.03
N LEU A 138 11.52 15.70 11.91
CA LEU A 138 10.55 15.68 10.83
C LEU A 138 10.91 16.67 9.72
N ASP A 139 10.61 16.28 8.47
CA ASP A 139 10.65 17.20 7.34
C ASP A 139 9.67 18.36 7.55
N ALA A 140 10.02 19.55 7.03
CA ALA A 140 9.20 20.76 7.18
C ALA A 140 7.76 20.57 6.68
N GLU A 141 7.56 19.77 5.63
CA GLU A 141 6.25 19.42 5.09
C GLU A 141 5.42 18.56 6.05
N LEU A 142 6.06 17.68 6.83
CA LEU A 142 5.38 16.76 7.73
C LEU A 142 5.00 17.41 9.07
N ARG A 143 5.60 18.56 9.41
CA ARG A 143 5.26 19.34 10.60
C ARG A 143 3.95 20.13 10.50
N ILE A 144 3.46 20.35 9.29
CA ILE A 144 2.21 21.10 9.10
C ILE A 144 1.04 20.20 9.55
N PRO A 145 0.10 20.70 10.38
CA PRO A 145 -1.09 19.95 10.77
C PRO A 145 -1.89 19.45 9.56
N ASN A 146 -2.63 18.36 9.76
CA ASN A 146 -3.52 17.86 8.71
C ASN A 146 -4.66 18.87 8.50
N ALA A 147 -4.87 19.28 7.26
CA ALA A 147 -6.03 20.09 6.89
C ALA A 147 -7.28 19.19 6.86
N ASP A 148 -8.43 19.71 7.29
CA ASP A 148 -9.70 18.97 7.30
C ASP A 148 -10.17 18.55 5.89
N SER A 149 -9.59 19.13 4.83
CA SER A 149 -9.91 18.84 3.42
C SER A 149 -9.06 17.72 2.80
N LEU A 150 -8.14 17.10 3.54
CA LEU A 150 -7.31 16.00 3.02
C LEU A 150 -8.17 14.76 2.72
N THR A 151 -7.87 14.09 1.61
CA THR A 151 -8.47 12.79 1.34
C THR A 151 -7.92 11.74 2.32
N ALA A 152 -8.70 10.68 2.59
CA ALA A 152 -8.26 9.62 3.51
C ALA A 152 -6.93 8.97 3.07
N SER A 153 -6.71 8.87 1.76
CA SER A 153 -5.47 8.35 1.17
C SER A 153 -4.26 9.24 1.49
N GLU A 154 -4.38 10.54 1.25
CA GLU A 154 -3.30 11.51 1.53
C GLU A 154 -3.00 11.60 3.03
N LEU A 155 -4.04 11.52 3.86
CA LEU A 155 -3.91 11.49 5.32
C LEU A 155 -3.09 10.28 5.76
N SER A 156 -3.44 9.08 5.31
CA SER A 156 -2.74 7.85 5.69
C SER A 156 -1.31 7.82 5.16
N ASN A 157 -1.05 8.27 3.93
CA ASN A 157 0.31 8.41 3.40
C ASN A 157 1.17 9.33 4.28
N ARG A 158 0.63 10.50 4.65
CA ARG A 158 1.36 11.48 5.46
C ARG A 158 1.65 10.98 6.87
N ASN A 159 0.68 10.31 7.48
CA ASN A 159 0.86 9.68 8.79
C ASN A 159 1.88 8.53 8.73
N LEU A 160 1.89 7.76 7.64
CA LEU A 160 2.89 6.70 7.42
C LEU A 160 4.31 7.29 7.34
N ARG A 161 4.49 8.40 6.62
CA ARG A 161 5.78 9.12 6.55
C ARG A 161 6.25 9.61 7.91
N ARG A 162 5.33 10.11 8.75
CA ARG A 162 5.66 10.51 10.14
C ARG A 162 6.05 9.29 10.98
N LEU A 163 5.33 8.18 10.85
CA LEU A 163 5.64 6.92 11.55
C LEU A 163 7.03 6.38 11.16
N GLU A 164 7.39 6.42 9.87
CA GLU A 164 8.71 6.03 9.36
C GLU A 164 9.83 6.83 10.03
N GLN A 165 9.64 8.14 10.21
CA GLN A 165 10.65 9.00 10.85
C GLN A 165 10.77 8.78 12.36
N VAL A 166 9.66 8.47 13.05
CA VAL A 166 9.69 8.12 14.48
C VAL A 166 10.38 6.78 14.70
N PHE A 167 10.04 5.77 13.90
CA PHE A 167 10.52 4.40 14.05
C PHE A 167 11.54 4.00 12.98
N ALA A 168 12.46 4.91 12.63
CA ALA A 168 13.46 4.67 11.57
C ALA A 168 14.34 3.43 11.83
N SER A 169 14.52 3.02 13.09
CA SER A 169 15.24 1.80 13.47
C SER A 169 14.43 0.51 13.31
N SER A 170 13.10 0.60 13.36
CA SER A 170 12.20 -0.56 13.42
C SER A 170 11.37 -0.77 12.15
N ILE A 171 11.24 0.27 11.32
CA ILE A 171 10.47 0.27 10.08
C ILE A 171 11.40 0.62 8.91
N SER A 172 11.34 -0.19 7.86
CA SER A 172 12.01 0.09 6.58
C SER A 172 10.98 0.07 5.45
N VAL A 173 10.46 1.24 5.08
CA VAL A 173 9.59 1.39 3.90
C VAL A 173 10.49 1.33 2.66
N SER A 174 10.54 0.17 2.01
CA SER A 174 11.47 -0.07 0.90
C SER A 174 10.98 0.55 -0.41
N GLU A 175 9.67 0.72 -0.56
CA GLU A 175 9.04 1.20 -1.80
C GLU A 175 8.10 2.35 -1.44
N ARG A 176 8.36 3.57 -1.94
CA ARG A 176 7.48 4.73 -1.67
C ARG A 176 6.31 4.82 -2.65
N SER A 177 6.38 4.08 -3.75
CA SER A 177 5.35 3.94 -4.76
C SER A 177 4.96 2.48 -4.91
N SER A 178 3.68 2.23 -5.12
CA SER A 178 3.12 0.94 -5.47
C SER A 178 2.51 1.02 -6.87
N LEU A 179 2.43 -0.10 -7.57
CA LEU A 179 1.76 -0.19 -8.85
C LEU A 179 0.36 -0.73 -8.65
N SER A 180 -0.66 -0.08 -9.19
CA SER A 180 -2.00 -0.65 -9.26
C SER A 180 -2.41 -0.90 -10.71
N LEU A 181 -3.04 -2.06 -10.94
CA LEU A 181 -3.60 -2.41 -12.24
C LEU A 181 -4.96 -1.73 -12.38
N THR A 182 -5.08 -0.85 -13.36
CA THR A 182 -6.31 -0.16 -13.68
C THR A 182 -6.95 -0.77 -14.92
N TYR A 183 -8.27 -0.98 -14.89
CA TYR A 183 -9.06 -1.31 -16.07
C TYR A 183 -10.22 -0.32 -16.21
N ALA A 184 -10.25 0.40 -17.31
CA ALA A 184 -11.31 1.36 -17.66
C ALA A 184 -11.51 2.44 -16.58
N GLY A 185 -10.42 2.83 -15.91
CA GLY A 185 -10.43 3.81 -14.81
C GLY A 185 -10.72 3.24 -13.43
N PHE A 186 -10.96 1.93 -13.28
CA PHE A 186 -11.16 1.27 -12.00
C PHE A 186 -9.90 0.54 -11.54
N ASP A 187 -9.53 0.71 -10.26
CA ASP A 187 -8.46 -0.07 -9.64
C ASP A 187 -8.94 -1.50 -9.37
N LEU A 188 -8.24 -2.49 -9.93
CA LEU A 188 -8.60 -3.91 -9.82
C LEU A 188 -7.81 -4.66 -8.75
N THR A 189 -6.59 -4.23 -8.44
CA THR A 189 -5.65 -5.01 -7.63
C THR A 189 -5.26 -4.34 -6.32
N GLY A 190 -5.53 -3.03 -6.20
CA GLY A 190 -4.94 -2.21 -5.16
C GLY A 190 -3.42 -2.12 -5.30
N PRO A 191 -2.73 -1.56 -4.29
CA PRO A 191 -1.31 -1.25 -4.35
C PRO A 191 -0.42 -2.50 -4.30
N LEU A 192 0.14 -2.88 -5.45
CA LEU A 192 1.11 -3.98 -5.57
C LEU A 192 2.55 -3.49 -5.36
N PRO A 193 3.41 -4.31 -4.72
CA PRO A 193 4.81 -3.97 -4.53
C PRO A 193 5.57 -3.95 -5.87
N ILE A 194 6.46 -2.99 -6.01
CA ILE A 194 7.40 -2.87 -7.12
C ILE A 194 8.63 -3.71 -6.77
N LEU A 195 8.70 -4.93 -7.29
CA LEU A 195 9.86 -5.80 -7.10
C LEU A 195 11.16 -5.04 -7.45
N PRO A 196 12.19 -5.07 -6.58
CA PRO A 196 13.46 -4.40 -6.86
C PRO A 196 14.08 -5.02 -8.13
N SER A 197 14.41 -4.17 -9.10
CA SER A 197 15.12 -4.53 -10.34
C SER A 197 16.57 -4.89 -10.09
#